data_AF-A0A843QX26-F1
#
_entry.id   AF-A0A843QX26-F1
#
_cell.length_a   1.000
_cell.length_b   1.000
_cell.length_c   1.000
_cell.angle_alpha   90.00
_cell.angle_beta   90.00
_cell.angle_gamma   90.00
#
_symmetry.space_group_name_H-M   'P 1'
#
loop_
_entity.id
_entity.type
_entity.pdbx_description
1 polymer ?
#
loop_
_entity_poly.entity_id
_entity_poly.type
_entity_poly.pdbx_seq_one_letter_code
_entity_poly.pdbx_strand_id
1 'polypeptide(L)'
;MTEKQSHLEHSVDQMMAALDGDYSHVSIHEVSSQPAPQYSAQEIKAIRKAVDLSQLLLAAVLAVSPRTVKAWETGRSRPSRTACRLLEVIQKDPSVIELLIGD
;
A
#
# COMPACT_ATOMS: atom_id res chain seq x y z
N MET A 1 18.90 -46.22 22.45
CA MET A 1 19.32 -44.94 21.87
C MET A 1 18.07 -44.28 21.35
N THR A 2 17.58 -43.22 22.00
CA THR A 2 16.39 -42.50 21.51
C THR A 2 16.85 -41.65 20.34
N GLU A 3 16.38 -41.96 19.13
CA GLU A 3 16.64 -41.09 17.99
C GLU A 3 16.06 -39.71 18.30
N LYS A 4 16.91 -38.69 18.19
CA LYS A 4 16.50 -37.31 18.41
C LYS A 4 15.70 -36.88 17.18
N GLN A 5 14.44 -36.55 17.40
CA GLN A 5 13.54 -36.06 16.36
C GLN A 5 14.17 -34.90 15.60
N SER A 6 14.02 -34.91 14.27
CA SER A 6 14.50 -33.85 13.39
C SER A 6 13.77 -32.54 13.66
N HIS A 7 14.42 -31.41 13.36
CA HIS A 7 13.79 -30.10 13.43
C HIS A 7 12.52 -30.00 12.56
N LEU A 8 12.48 -30.68 11.41
CA LEU A 8 11.30 -30.69 10.54
C LEU A 8 10.13 -31.46 11.15
N GLU A 9 10.40 -32.62 11.74
CA GLU A 9 9.39 -33.43 12.41
C GLU A 9 8.79 -32.66 13.59
N HIS A 10 9.64 -31.94 14.35
CA HIS A 10 9.18 -31.06 15.42
C HIS A 10 8.28 -29.92 14.92
N SER A 11 8.63 -29.29 13.79
CA SER A 11 7.79 -28.24 13.19
C SER A 11 6.45 -28.78 12.68
N VAL A 12 6.41 -30.03 12.17
CA VAL A 12 5.15 -30.67 11.74
C VAL A 12 4.24 -30.92 12.94
N ASP A 13 4.78 -31.41 14.06
CA ASP A 13 3.99 -31.61 15.29
C ASP A 13 3.39 -30.30 15.80
N GLN A 14 4.20 -29.23 15.82
CA GLN A 14 3.74 -27.89 16.19
C GLN A 14 2.65 -27.36 15.25
N MET A 15 2.76 -27.63 13.94
CA MET A 15 1.73 -27.27 12.95
C MET A 15 0.43 -28.05 13.17
N MET A 16 0.51 -29.35 13.45
CA MET A 16 -0.66 -30.19 13.70
C MET A 16 -1.40 -29.74 14.97
N ALA A 17 -0.67 -29.47 16.05
CA ALA A 17 -1.24 -28.90 17.27
C ALA A 17 -1.94 -27.56 17.00
N ALA A 18 -1.36 -26.70 16.17
CA ALA A 18 -1.98 -25.44 15.76
C ALA A 18 -3.28 -25.62 14.96
N LEU A 19 -3.38 -26.65 14.11
CA LEU A 19 -4.64 -26.97 13.41
C LEU A 19 -5.74 -27.42 14.37
N ASP A 20 -5.37 -28.05 15.49
CA ASP A 20 -6.29 -28.43 16.58
C ASP A 20 -6.56 -27.28 17.57
N GLY A 21 -6.00 -26.09 17.33
CA GLY A 21 -6.22 -24.88 18.10
C GLY A 21 -5.18 -24.60 19.19
N ASP A 22 -4.14 -25.42 19.32
CA ASP A 22 -3.01 -25.14 20.21
C ASP A 22 -1.91 -24.37 19.49
N TYR A 23 -1.93 -23.04 19.68
CA TYR A 23 -0.97 -22.13 19.08
C TYR A 23 0.26 -21.85 19.96
N SER A 24 0.45 -22.57 21.07
CA SER A 24 1.47 -22.27 22.09
C SER A 24 2.91 -22.31 21.57
N HIS A 25 3.13 -22.95 20.42
CA HIS A 25 4.44 -23.15 19.81
C HIS A 25 4.59 -22.55 18.41
N VAL A 26 3.60 -21.75 17.96
CA VAL A 26 3.64 -21.08 16.65
C VAL A 26 3.37 -19.58 16.80
N SER A 27 3.95 -18.78 15.90
CA SER A 27 3.63 -17.36 15.78
C SER A 27 2.64 -17.16 14.65
N ILE A 28 1.44 -16.65 14.96
CA ILE A 28 0.44 -16.31 13.95
C ILE A 28 0.57 -14.83 13.59
N HIS A 29 0.73 -14.56 12.29
CA HIS A 29 0.69 -13.22 11.72
C HIS A 29 -0.45 -13.14 10.71
N GLU A 30 -1.62 -12.67 11.15
CA GLU A 30 -2.75 -12.43 10.26
C GLU A 30 -2.61 -11.05 9.60
N VAL A 31 -2.61 -11.02 8.27
CA VAL A 31 -2.50 -9.78 7.49
C VAL A 31 -3.68 -9.67 6.54
N SER A 32 -4.47 -8.61 6.68
CA SER A 32 -5.52 -8.25 5.72
C SER A 32 -5.13 -6.99 4.95
N SER A 33 -5.44 -6.95 3.65
CA SER A 33 -5.20 -5.79 2.81
C SER A 33 -6.48 -4.98 2.63
N GLN A 34 -6.46 -3.70 2.98
CA GLN A 34 -7.57 -2.80 2.70
C GLN A 34 -7.57 -2.36 1.22
N PRO A 35 -8.76 -2.15 0.60
CA PRO A 35 -8.83 -1.62 -0.74
C PRO A 35 -8.22 -0.21 -0.80
N ALA A 36 -7.74 0.18 -1.98
CA ALA A 36 -7.27 1.55 -2.17
C ALA A 36 -8.40 2.56 -1.87
N PRO A 37 -8.12 3.68 -1.18
CA PRO A 37 -9.12 4.70 -0.89
C PRO A 37 -9.68 5.29 -2.18
N GLN A 38 -10.89 5.82 -2.11
CA GLN A 38 -11.45 6.63 -3.19
C GLN A 38 -11.31 8.10 -2.82
N TYR A 39 -10.88 8.92 -3.78
CA TYR A 39 -10.73 10.35 -3.57
C TYR A 39 -11.73 11.12 -4.43
N SER A 40 -12.34 12.13 -3.81
CA SER A 40 -13.05 13.20 -4.47
C SER A 40 -12.08 14.16 -5.17
N ALA A 41 -12.62 14.96 -6.09
CA ALA A 41 -11.87 16.01 -6.77
C ALA A 41 -11.20 17.00 -5.79
N GLN A 42 -11.89 17.33 -4.69
CA GLN A 42 -11.39 18.23 -3.66
C GLN A 42 -10.24 17.61 -2.87
N GLU A 43 -10.33 16.32 -2.53
CA GLU A 43 -9.27 15.60 -1.81
C GLU A 43 -8.00 15.46 -2.65
N ILE A 44 -8.12 15.14 -3.94
CA ILE A 44 -6.95 15.07 -4.84
C ILE A 44 -6.24 16.42 -4.90
N LYS A 45 -7.01 17.51 -5.03
CA LYS A 45 -6.47 18.87 -5.03
C LYS A 45 -5.84 19.23 -3.68
N ALA A 46 -6.40 18.75 -2.58
CA ALA A 46 -5.86 18.97 -1.23
C ALA A 46 -4.53 18.23 -1.04
N ILE A 47 -4.45 16.95 -1.42
CA ILE A 47 -3.21 16.16 -1.39
C ILE A 47 -2.13 16.88 -2.17
N ARG A 48 -2.41 17.29 -3.42
CA ARG A 48 -1.45 18.01 -4.26
C ARG A 48 -0.90 19.28 -3.59
N LYS A 49 -1.80 20.07 -3.00
CA LYS A 49 -1.44 21.33 -2.35
C LYS A 49 -0.68 21.11 -1.05
N ALA A 50 -0.95 20.03 -0.32
CA ALA A 50 -0.24 19.69 0.91
C ALA A 50 1.25 19.39 0.68
N VAL A 51 1.60 18.95 -0.53
CA VAL A 51 2.98 18.68 -0.96
C VAL A 51 3.55 19.77 -1.89
N ASP A 52 2.92 20.94 -1.95
CA ASP A 52 3.29 22.11 -2.76
C ASP A 52 3.59 21.84 -4.25
N LEU A 53 2.87 20.88 -4.85
CA LEU A 53 3.06 20.56 -6.26
C LEU A 53 2.09 21.33 -7.17
N SER A 54 2.59 21.72 -8.35
CA SER A 54 1.73 22.12 -9.46
C SER A 54 0.98 20.92 -10.04
N GLN A 55 -0.10 21.14 -10.81
CA GLN A 55 -0.79 20.03 -11.51
C GLN A 55 0.14 19.29 -12.48
N LEU A 56 1.11 20.00 -13.07
CA LEU A 56 2.13 19.43 -13.96
C LEU A 56 3.06 18.50 -13.19
N LEU A 57 3.57 18.93 -12.02
CA LEU A 57 4.48 18.12 -11.22
C LEU A 57 3.77 16.90 -10.62
N LEU A 58 2.54 17.03 -10.13
CA LEU A 58 1.78 15.86 -9.68
C LEU A 58 1.54 14.87 -10.82
N ALA A 59 1.32 15.36 -12.04
CA ALA A 59 1.15 14.49 -13.20
C ALA A 59 2.43 13.69 -13.51
N ALA A 60 3.60 14.34 -13.43
CA ALA A 60 4.89 13.68 -13.57
C ALA A 60 5.11 12.60 -12.49
N VAL A 61 4.87 12.95 -11.22
CA VAL A 61 4.96 12.01 -10.07
C VAL A 61 4.08 10.77 -10.25
N LEU A 62 2.87 10.96 -10.77
CA LEU A 62 1.90 9.88 -10.96
C LEU A 62 2.00 9.20 -12.34
N ALA A 63 2.99 9.56 -13.17
CA ALA A 63 3.16 9.07 -14.54
C ALA A 63 1.89 9.17 -15.41
N VAL A 64 1.19 10.30 -15.33
CA VAL A 64 -0.01 10.60 -16.13
C VAL A 64 0.09 11.97 -16.81
N SER A 65 -0.84 12.28 -17.70
CA SER A 65 -0.87 13.62 -18.32
C SER A 65 -1.39 14.69 -17.34
N PRO A 66 -0.97 15.97 -17.47
CA PRO A 66 -1.55 17.08 -16.71
C PRO A 66 -3.06 17.23 -16.94
N ARG A 67 -3.54 16.87 -18.15
CA ARG A 67 -4.97 16.82 -18.46
C ARG A 67 -5.70 15.80 -17.58
N THR A 68 -5.07 14.67 -17.28
CA THR A 68 -5.62 13.63 -16.40
C THR A 68 -5.78 14.16 -14.97
N VAL A 69 -4.74 14.79 -14.40
CA VAL A 69 -4.80 15.42 -13.07
C VAL A 69 -5.88 16.50 -13.02
N LYS A 70 -5.95 17.37 -14.04
CA LYS A 70 -7.01 18.37 -14.13
C LYS A 70 -8.41 17.75 -14.20
N ALA A 71 -8.59 16.65 -14.94
CA ALA A 71 -9.86 15.95 -15.03
C ALA A 71 -10.28 15.36 -13.67
N TRP A 72 -9.33 14.82 -12.90
CA TRP A 72 -9.57 14.35 -11.54
C TRP A 72 -9.95 15.48 -10.58
N GLU A 73 -9.19 16.57 -10.55
CA GLU A 73 -9.46 17.73 -9.68
C GLU A 73 -10.71 18.54 -10.06
N THR A 74 -11.30 18.27 -11.22
CA THR A 74 -12.58 18.86 -11.65
C THR A 74 -13.73 17.86 -11.61
N GLY A 75 -13.49 16.61 -11.19
CA GLY A 75 -14.49 15.56 -11.10
C GLY A 75 -14.97 15.01 -12.46
N ARG A 76 -14.29 15.32 -13.56
CA ARG A 76 -14.63 14.83 -14.91
C ARG A 76 -14.27 13.36 -15.12
N SER A 77 -13.28 12.86 -14.39
CA SER A 77 -12.90 11.44 -14.35
C SER A 77 -12.38 11.09 -12.97
N ARG A 78 -12.15 9.80 -12.72
CA ARG A 78 -11.60 9.29 -11.46
C ARG A 78 -10.21 8.66 -11.67
N PRO A 79 -9.31 8.73 -10.68
CA PRO A 79 -8.06 7.98 -10.72
C PRO A 79 -8.30 6.46 -10.74
N SER A 80 -7.36 5.72 -11.34
CA SER A 80 -7.34 4.26 -11.25
C SER A 80 -7.04 3.80 -9.82
N ARG A 81 -7.33 2.54 -9.48
CA ARG A 81 -7.04 2.02 -8.13
C ARG A 81 -5.55 2.14 -7.76
N THR A 82 -4.65 1.94 -8.73
CA THR A 82 -3.21 2.11 -8.52
C THR A 82 -2.85 3.57 -8.28
N ALA A 83 -3.44 4.51 -9.04
CA ALA A 83 -3.24 5.94 -8.80
C ALA A 83 -3.79 6.36 -7.42
N CYS A 84 -4.94 5.83 -6.98
CA CYS A 84 -5.43 6.04 -5.62
C CYS A 84 -4.45 5.51 -4.56
N ARG A 85 -3.87 4.32 -4.75
CA ARG A 85 -2.89 3.77 -3.83
C ARG A 85 -1.62 4.65 -3.79
N LEU A 86 -1.16 5.17 -4.92
CA LEU A 86 0.00 6.07 -4.92
C LEU A 86 -0.31 7.43 -4.28
N LEU A 87 -1.50 7.98 -4.50
CA LEU A 87 -1.99 9.16 -3.78
C LEU A 87 -2.06 8.93 -2.27
N GLU A 88 -2.47 7.73 -1.82
CA GLU A 88 -2.46 7.32 -0.41
C GLU A 88 -1.04 7.30 0.16
N VAL A 89 -0.07 6.75 -0.57
CA VAL A 89 1.34 6.73 -0.15
C VAL A 89 1.86 8.16 -0.02
N ILE A 90 1.66 9.02 -1.03
CA ILE A 90 2.07 10.43 -1.00
C ILE A 90 1.41 11.19 0.16
N GLN A 91 0.14 10.93 0.44
CA GLN A 91 -0.59 11.56 1.55
C GLN A 91 -0.02 11.14 2.91
N LYS A 92 0.37 9.87 3.07
CA LYS A 92 0.92 9.34 4.33
C LYS A 92 2.39 9.70 4.52
N ASP A 93 3.15 9.73 3.43
CA ASP A 93 4.58 10.00 3.41
C ASP A 93 4.95 10.83 2.17
N PRO A 94 4.98 12.18 2.29
CA PRO A 94 5.38 13.06 1.20
C PRO A 94 6.81 12.86 0.69
N SER A 95 7.72 12.30 1.51
CA SER A 95 9.13 12.11 1.12
C SER A 95 9.30 11.17 -0.07
N VAL A 96 8.31 10.30 -0.32
CA VAL A 96 8.26 9.41 -1.49
C VAL A 96 8.36 10.16 -2.82
N ILE A 97 7.99 11.45 -2.86
CA ILE A 97 8.08 12.26 -4.07
C ILE A 97 9.53 12.38 -4.54
N GLU A 98 10.49 12.48 -3.62
CA GLU A 98 11.93 12.56 -3.93
C GLU A 98 12.41 11.30 -4.67
N LEU A 99 11.87 10.13 -4.31
CA LEU A 99 12.16 8.85 -4.98
C LEU A 99 11.58 8.76 -6.41
N LEU A 100 10.53 9.53 -6.69
CA LEU A 100 9.76 9.43 -7.94
C LEU A 100 10.18 10.46 -8.99
N ILE A 101 10.73 11.59 -8.57
CA ILE A 101 11.12 12.66 -9.50
C ILE A 101 12.54 12.43 -10.03
N GLY A 102 13.45 11.84 -9.25
CA GLY A 102 14.86 11.66 -9.64
C GLY A 102 15.59 13.00 -9.89
N ASP A 103 16.91 13.00 -9.75
CA ASP A 103 17.74 14.13 -10.17
C ASP A 103 17.92 14.17 -11.70
#